data_AF-A0A2P4XH78-F1
#
_entry.id   AF-A0A2P4XH78-F1
#
_cell.length_a   1.000
_cell.length_b   1.000
_cell.length_c   1.000
_cell.angle_alpha   90.00
_cell.angle_beta   90.00
_cell.angle_gamma   90.00
#
_symmetry.space_group_name_H-M   'P 1'
#
loop_
_entity.id
_entity.type
_entity.pdbx_description
1 polymer ?
#
loop_
_entity_poly.entity_id
_entity_poly.type
_entity_poly.pdbx_seq_one_letter_code
_entity_poly.pdbx_strand_id
1 'polypeptide(L)'
;MKFVSLMDEISTGLDSAATFDIIKTQRSIAHKLNKTVVIALLQPSPEIFALFDNVMILNEGELMYHGPCDKVENYFESLGFKCPPERDIADYLLDLGTRQQYRNEVEQASKAPRLPQEFGDSFRQSALFQDTLAALAAPHEPELLKTVKDSMDPMPKFQQSFFESTATLFKREIMITYRNKAFIFGRLLMILVMGLLFSTIYYDFDPTQVSVATGVIFSSVMFLSMAIIPTTGFHGKP
;
A
#
# COMPACT_ATOMS: atom_id res chain seq x y z
N MET A 1 -10.88 18.25 -0.47
CA MET A 1 -9.44 17.96 -0.32
C MET A 1 -9.30 16.84 0.70
N LYS A 2 -8.48 15.81 0.48
CA LYS A 2 -8.33 14.72 1.48
C LYS A 2 -7.47 15.19 2.65
N PHE A 3 -7.98 15.05 3.87
CA PHE A 3 -7.32 15.47 5.12
C PHE A 3 -6.44 14.39 5.75
N VAL A 4 -6.75 13.12 5.47
CA VAL A 4 -6.00 11.98 5.96
C VAL A 4 -5.43 11.20 4.78
N SER A 5 -4.14 10.89 4.85
CA SER A 5 -3.42 10.01 3.93
C SER A 5 -2.89 8.81 4.69
N LEU A 6 -3.21 7.61 4.22
CA LEU A 6 -2.69 6.36 4.76
C LEU A 6 -1.80 5.73 3.67
N MET A 7 -0.56 5.40 4.04
CA MET A 7 0.47 4.94 3.10
C MET A 7 1.10 3.67 3.65
N ASP A 8 1.12 2.62 2.82
CA ASP A 8 1.60 1.29 3.21
C ASP A 8 2.84 0.92 2.40
N GLU A 9 3.87 0.42 3.08
CA GLU A 9 5.13 -0.08 2.52
C GLU A 9 5.76 0.81 1.41
N ILE A 10 5.70 2.14 1.56
CA ILE A 10 6.12 3.06 0.48
C ILE A 10 7.63 3.10 0.21
N SER A 11 8.44 2.46 1.07
CA SER A 11 9.89 2.32 0.89
C SER A 11 10.29 1.05 0.14
N THR A 12 9.37 0.10 -0.07
CA THR A 12 9.70 -1.19 -0.69
C THR A 12 10.16 -1.01 -2.14
N GLY A 13 11.39 -1.44 -2.43
CA GLY A 13 12.00 -1.32 -3.76
C GLY A 13 12.63 0.04 -4.06
N LEU A 14 12.74 0.93 -3.07
CA LEU A 14 13.46 2.20 -3.17
C LEU A 14 14.79 2.16 -2.44
N ASP A 15 15.71 3.04 -2.85
CA ASP A 15 16.92 3.32 -2.10
C ASP A 15 16.64 4.33 -0.96
N SER A 16 17.59 4.42 -0.03
CA SER A 16 17.43 5.27 1.16
C SER A 16 17.28 6.74 0.81
N ALA A 17 17.95 7.22 -0.24
CA ALA A 17 17.90 8.61 -0.68
C ALA A 17 16.52 8.98 -1.24
N ALA A 18 15.95 8.18 -2.16
CA ALA A 18 14.61 8.44 -2.67
C ALA A 18 13.56 8.33 -1.56
N THR A 19 13.71 7.35 -0.65
CA THR A 19 12.81 7.21 0.50
C THR A 19 12.84 8.47 1.38
N PHE A 20 14.03 8.98 1.70
CA PHE A 20 14.18 10.21 2.47
C PHE A 20 13.47 11.41 1.82
N ASP A 21 13.64 11.60 0.51
CA ASP A 21 12.99 12.70 -0.22
C ASP A 21 11.46 12.57 -0.23
N ILE A 22 10.93 11.36 -0.36
CA ILE A 22 9.49 11.09 -0.29
C ILE A 22 8.96 11.45 1.10
N ILE A 23 9.59 10.93 2.17
CA ILE A 23 9.14 11.18 3.55
C ILE A 23 9.23 12.67 3.91
N LYS A 24 10.32 13.34 3.52
CA LYS A 24 10.49 14.79 3.70
C LYS A 24 9.40 15.58 2.99
N THR A 25 9.01 15.15 1.79
CA THR A 25 7.91 15.76 1.03
C THR A 25 6.57 15.52 1.74
N GLN A 26 6.30 14.31 2.22
CA GLN A 26 5.08 14.01 2.98
C GLN A 26 4.99 14.83 4.28
N ARG A 27 6.10 14.98 5.01
CA ARG A 27 6.17 15.84 6.20
C ARG A 27 5.83 17.29 5.87
N SER A 28 6.42 17.83 4.80
CA SER A 28 6.13 19.19 4.33
C SER A 28 4.66 19.37 3.95
N ILE A 29 4.06 18.36 3.30
CA ILE A 29 2.63 18.35 2.97
C ILE A 29 1.77 18.32 4.25
N ALA A 30 2.13 17.49 5.23
CA ALA A 30 1.42 17.37 6.50
C ALA A 30 1.34 18.72 7.23
N HIS A 31 2.48 19.38 7.41
CA HIS A 31 2.53 20.67 8.12
C HIS A 31 1.94 21.83 7.32
N LYS A 32 2.20 21.92 6.00
CA LYS A 32 1.71 23.06 5.20
C LYS A 32 0.21 23.02 4.92
N LEU A 33 -0.34 21.82 4.80
CA LEU A 33 -1.74 21.62 4.43
C LEU A 33 -2.61 21.16 5.60
N ASN A 34 -2.06 21.13 6.83
CA ASN A 34 -2.71 20.62 8.03
C ASN A 34 -3.36 19.25 7.79
N LYS A 35 -2.57 18.30 7.26
CA LYS A 35 -3.00 16.95 6.95
C LYS A 35 -2.41 15.94 7.93
N THR A 36 -3.19 14.92 8.24
CA THR A 36 -2.70 13.73 8.93
C THR A 36 -2.14 12.75 7.91
N VAL A 37 -0.88 12.38 8.04
CA VAL A 37 -0.23 11.38 7.19
C VAL A 37 0.24 10.25 8.08
N VAL A 38 -0.24 9.03 7.81
CA VAL A 38 0.17 7.81 8.51
C VAL A 38 0.88 6.93 7.50
N ILE A 39 2.10 6.51 7.85
CA ILE A 39 2.98 5.74 6.97
C ILE A 39 3.44 4.50 7.72
N ALA A 40 3.23 3.32 7.14
CA ALA A 40 3.88 2.09 7.58
C ALA A 40 5.21 1.92 6.85
N LEU A 41 6.30 1.77 7.61
CA LEU A 41 7.65 1.56 7.08
C LEU A 41 8.24 0.27 7.64
N LEU A 42 8.89 -0.49 6.77
CA LEU A 42 9.73 -1.62 7.16
C LEU A 42 11.16 -1.10 7.35
N GLN A 43 11.66 -1.11 8.59
CA GLN A 43 13.06 -0.77 8.94
C GLN A 43 13.56 0.57 8.36
N PRO A 44 13.05 1.72 8.84
CA PRO A 44 13.56 3.01 8.41
C PRO A 44 14.98 3.25 8.91
N SER A 45 15.80 3.97 8.13
CA SER A 45 17.08 4.50 8.61
C SER A 45 16.87 5.58 9.68
N PRO A 46 17.91 5.97 10.46
CA PRO A 46 17.71 6.91 11.57
C PRO A 46 17.36 8.30 11.04
N GLU A 47 17.90 8.67 9.88
CA GLU A 47 17.60 9.92 9.18
C GLU A 47 16.12 9.99 8.77
N ILE A 48 15.54 8.87 8.32
CA ILE A 48 14.13 8.78 7.96
C ILE A 48 13.27 8.78 9.23
N PHE A 49 13.65 8.04 10.26
CA PHE A 49 12.97 8.00 11.55
C PHE A 49 12.85 9.40 12.17
N ALA A 50 13.93 10.19 12.11
CA ALA A 50 13.98 11.57 12.61
C ALA A 50 13.06 12.56 11.86
N LEU A 51 12.50 12.18 10.70
CA LEU A 51 11.52 13.00 10.00
C LEU A 51 10.10 12.88 10.58
N PHE A 52 9.82 11.86 11.39
CA PHE A 52 8.49 11.64 11.96
C PHE A 52 8.28 12.45 13.25
N ASP A 53 7.09 13.00 13.41
CA ASP A 53 6.70 13.69 14.65
C ASP A 53 6.28 12.70 15.74
N ASN A 54 5.60 11.61 15.35
CA ASN A 54 5.16 10.53 16.24
C ASN A 54 5.48 9.16 15.64
N VAL A 55 5.70 8.17 16.50
CA VAL A 55 5.89 6.76 16.15
C VAL A 55 4.84 5.90 16.86
N MET A 56 4.36 4.88 16.16
CA MET A 56 3.48 3.84 16.68
C MET A 56 4.15 2.49 16.47
N ILE A 57 4.34 1.73 17.54
CA ILE A 57 5.00 0.42 17.51
C ILE A 57 3.98 -0.65 17.90
N LEU A 58 3.81 -1.63 17.02
CA LEU A 58 2.89 -2.74 17.19
C LEU A 58 3.70 -4.05 17.20
N ASN A 59 3.32 -4.97 18.09
CA ASN A 59 3.86 -6.34 18.11
C ASN A 59 2.72 -7.34 18.30
N GLU A 60 2.55 -8.25 17.34
CA GLU A 60 1.47 -9.26 17.32
C GLU A 60 0.06 -8.68 17.62
N GLY A 61 -0.21 -7.45 17.18
CA GLY A 61 -1.49 -6.75 17.38
C GLY A 61 -1.58 -5.95 18.69
N GLU A 62 -0.58 -6.04 19.57
CA GLU A 62 -0.50 -5.25 20.79
C GLU A 62 0.28 -3.95 20.57
N LEU A 63 -0.23 -2.87 21.17
CA LEU A 63 0.38 -1.55 21.09
C LEU A 63 1.46 -1.39 22.15
N MET A 64 2.72 -1.42 21.72
CA MET A 64 3.87 -1.29 22.62
C MET A 64 4.14 0.16 22.99
N TYR A 65 3.94 1.07 22.03
CA TYR A 65 4.17 2.50 22.18
C TYR A 65 3.41 3.30 21.12
N HIS A 66 2.85 4.44 21.51
CA HIS A 66 2.38 5.47 20.60
C HIS A 66 2.66 6.85 21.19
N GLY A 67 3.35 7.70 20.44
CA GLY A 67 3.63 9.06 20.87
C GLY A 67 4.81 9.69 20.15
N PRO A 68 5.32 10.81 20.67
CA PRO A 68 6.42 11.56 20.06
C PRO A 68 7.70 10.73 19.89
N CYS A 69 8.42 10.92 18.79
CA CYS A 69 9.66 10.18 18.51
C CYS A 69 10.78 10.49 19.52
N ASP A 70 10.81 11.66 20.13
CA ASP A 70 11.80 12.09 21.12
C ASP A 70 11.61 11.45 22.51
N LYS A 71 10.41 10.92 22.80
CA LYS A 71 10.10 10.27 24.09
C LYS A 71 10.22 8.75 24.06
N VAL A 72 10.37 8.15 22.88
CA VAL A 72 10.31 6.69 22.71
C VAL A 72 11.44 5.97 23.46
N GLU A 73 12.66 6.51 23.41
CA GLU A 73 13.82 5.91 24.10
C GLU A 73 13.63 5.92 25.62
N ASN A 74 13.28 7.08 26.18
CA ASN A 74 13.04 7.24 27.62
C ASN A 74 11.95 6.29 28.13
N TYR A 75 10.91 6.05 27.32
CA TYR A 75 9.86 5.10 27.66
C TYR A 75 10.40 3.67 27.77
N PHE A 76 11.13 3.18 26.76
CA PHE A 76 11.67 1.82 26.81
C PHE A 76 12.81 1.67 27.82
N GLU A 77 13.59 2.73 28.11
CA GLU A 77 14.54 2.77 29.22
C GLU A 77 13.85 2.58 30.58
N SER A 78 12.66 3.17 30.77
CA SER A 78 11.88 2.97 32.01
C SER A 78 11.39 1.52 32.18
N LEU A 79 11.28 0.77 31.09
CA LEU A 79 10.93 -0.66 31.08
C LEU A 79 12.16 -1.58 31.19
N GLY A 80 13.37 -1.00 31.22
CA GLY A 80 14.63 -1.73 31.37
C GLY A 80 15.36 -2.07 30.07
N PHE A 81 14.99 -1.44 28.95
CA PHE A 81 15.68 -1.59 27.67
C PHE A 81 16.48 -0.34 27.32
N LYS A 82 17.73 -0.50 26.89
CA LYS A 82 18.58 0.62 26.49
C LYS A 82 19.11 0.43 25.08
N CYS A 83 19.02 1.48 24.26
CA CYS A 83 19.62 1.46 22.94
C CYS A 83 21.16 1.50 23.06
N PRO A 84 21.90 0.55 22.47
CA PRO A 84 23.35 0.63 22.37
C PRO A 84 23.78 1.86 21.55
N PRO A 85 24.91 2.52 21.88
CA PRO A 85 25.36 3.75 21.21
C PRO A 85 25.76 3.54 19.73
N GLU A 86 26.08 2.30 19.36
CA GLU A 86 26.52 1.94 18.00
C GLU A 86 25.35 1.49 17.10
N ARG A 87 24.12 1.50 17.63
CA ARG A 87 22.94 0.94 16.95
C ARG A 87 21.94 2.03 16.57
N ASP A 88 21.30 1.82 15.41
CA ASP A 88 20.16 2.62 14.97
C ASP A 88 18.97 2.44 15.92
N ILE A 89 18.35 3.55 16.30
CA ILE A 89 17.14 3.57 17.12
C ILE A 89 16.00 2.78 16.50
N ALA A 90 15.78 2.87 15.19
CA ALA A 90 14.71 2.16 14.50
C ALA A 90 14.92 0.63 14.56
N ASP A 91 16.16 0.18 14.35
CA ASP A 91 16.53 -1.23 14.49
C ASP A 91 16.42 -1.72 15.94
N TYR A 92 16.82 -0.89 16.90
CA TYR A 92 16.64 -1.17 18.33
C TYR A 92 15.16 -1.35 18.68
N LEU A 93 14.29 -0.45 18.22
CA LEU A 93 12.85 -0.51 18.49
C LEU A 93 12.19 -1.74 17.86
N LEU A 94 12.63 -2.16 16.68
CA LEU A 94 12.12 -3.36 16.00
C LEU A 94 12.62 -4.67 16.62
N ASP A 95 13.72 -4.65 17.37
CA ASP A 95 14.18 -5.80 18.14
C ASP A 95 13.30 -6.08 19.37
N LEU A 96 12.66 -5.06 19.93
CA LEU A 96 11.84 -5.17 21.13
C LEU A 96 10.64 -6.08 20.87
N GLY A 97 10.37 -7.01 21.79
CA GLY A 97 9.32 -8.02 21.61
C GLY A 97 9.70 -9.17 20.67
N THR A 98 10.93 -9.20 20.15
CA THR A 98 11.50 -10.35 19.43
C THR A 98 12.54 -11.07 20.29
N ARG A 99 13.09 -12.19 19.80
CA ARG A 99 14.22 -12.88 20.45
C ARG A 99 15.50 -12.04 20.53
N GLN A 100 15.60 -10.95 19.78
CA GLN A 100 16.79 -10.09 19.79
C GLN A 100 16.80 -9.10 20.97
N GLN A 101 15.67 -8.92 21.66
CA GLN A 101 15.54 -7.96 22.77
C GLN A 101 16.55 -8.19 23.90
N TYR A 102 17.00 -9.43 24.14
CA TYR A 102 17.96 -9.77 25.20
C TYR A 102 19.28 -8.99 25.10
N ARG A 103 19.67 -8.55 23.90
CA ARG A 103 20.89 -7.75 23.70
C ARG A 103 20.75 -6.32 24.22
N ASN A 104 19.52 -5.87 24.38
CA ASN A 104 19.19 -4.50 24.75
C ASN A 104 18.66 -4.40 26.20
N GLU A 105 18.53 -5.53 26.90
CA GLU A 105 18.13 -5.58 28.32
C GLU A 105 19.30 -5.13 29.22
N VAL A 106 19.00 -4.27 30.18
CA VAL A 106 19.96 -3.87 31.21
C VAL A 106 19.99 -4.94 32.31
N GLU A 107 21.18 -5.33 32.80
CA GLU A 107 21.38 -6.43 33.78
C GLU A 107 20.55 -6.32 35.09
N GLN A 108 19.97 -5.14 35.38
CA GLN A 108 19.13 -4.88 36.56
C GLN A 108 17.62 -4.92 36.29
N ALA A 109 17.17 -5.20 35.06
CA ALA A 109 15.76 -5.16 34.68
C ALA A 109 15.02 -6.46 35.03
N SER A 110 14.80 -6.74 36.32
CA SER A 110 14.06 -7.93 36.78
C SER A 110 12.58 -7.97 36.34
N LYS A 111 12.08 -6.94 35.64
CA LYS A 111 10.68 -6.77 35.21
C LYS A 111 10.53 -6.35 33.74
N ALA A 112 11.53 -6.59 32.89
CA ALA A 112 11.39 -6.29 31.46
C ALA A 112 10.24 -7.11 30.85
N PRO A 113 9.26 -6.49 30.17
CA PRO A 113 8.17 -7.21 29.49
C PRO A 113 8.72 -8.06 28.35
N ARG A 114 8.16 -9.26 28.18
CA ARG A 114 8.63 -10.25 27.18
C ARG A 114 7.54 -10.64 26.21
N LEU A 115 6.32 -10.79 26.72
CA LEU A 115 5.16 -11.13 25.90
C LEU A 115 4.56 -9.85 25.29
N PRO A 116 4.02 -9.91 24.06
CA PRO A 116 3.35 -8.75 23.44
C PRO A 116 2.29 -8.11 24.35
N GLN A 117 1.53 -8.94 25.08
CA GLN A 117 0.52 -8.48 26.04
C GLN A 117 1.12 -7.68 27.20
N GLU A 118 2.28 -8.07 27.72
CA GLU A 118 2.95 -7.36 28.81
C GLU A 118 3.42 -5.97 28.36
N PHE A 119 3.87 -5.84 27.11
CA PHE A 119 4.17 -4.53 26.52
C PHE A 119 2.90 -3.68 26.39
N GLY A 120 1.81 -4.27 25.89
CA GLY A 120 0.51 -3.60 25.79
C GLY A 120 -0.01 -3.10 27.14
N ASP A 121 0.07 -3.93 28.18
CA ASP A 121 -0.36 -3.57 29.54
C ASP A 121 0.53 -2.49 30.15
N SER A 122 1.85 -2.58 29.94
CA SER A 122 2.80 -1.56 30.38
C SER A 122 2.51 -0.21 29.72
N PHE A 123 2.19 -0.21 28.43
CA PHE A 123 1.82 1.02 27.72
C PHE A 123 0.51 1.60 28.24
N ARG A 124 -0.52 0.78 28.48
CA ARG A 124 -1.82 1.23 29.03
C ARG A 124 -1.70 1.87 30.41
N GLN A 125 -0.73 1.42 31.21
CA GLN A 125 -0.45 1.97 32.54
C GLN A 125 0.45 3.22 32.49
N SER A 126 1.06 3.52 31.34
CA SER A 126 1.96 4.66 31.17
C SER A 126 1.23 6.01 31.17
N ALA A 127 1.94 7.06 31.57
CA ALA A 127 1.43 8.43 31.50
C ALA A 127 1.10 8.85 30.05
N LEU A 128 1.87 8.37 29.06
CA LEU A 128 1.67 8.69 27.64
C LEU A 128 0.31 8.23 27.13
N PHE A 129 -0.13 7.04 27.55
CA PHE A 129 -1.45 6.53 27.20
C PHE A 129 -2.57 7.35 27.87
N GLN A 130 -2.40 7.72 29.13
CA GLN A 130 -3.36 8.56 29.85
C GLN A 130 -3.46 9.97 29.25
N ASP A 131 -2.33 10.58 28.88
CA ASP A 131 -2.29 11.87 28.18
C ASP A 131 -3.02 11.80 26.83
N THR A 132 -2.83 10.71 26.09
CA THR A 132 -3.52 10.48 24.81
C THR A 132 -5.03 10.33 25.02
N LEU A 133 -5.46 9.57 26.03
CA LEU A 133 -6.88 9.45 26.38
C LEU A 133 -7.49 10.78 26.84
N ALA A 134 -6.75 11.56 27.62
CA ALA A 134 -7.18 12.89 28.05
C ALA A 134 -7.33 13.85 26.85
N ALA A 135 -6.39 13.81 25.90
CA ALA A 135 -6.47 14.59 24.67
C ALA A 135 -7.67 14.17 23.78
N LEU A 136 -7.97 12.88 23.72
CA LEU A 136 -9.15 12.36 22.99
C LEU A 136 -10.47 12.78 23.66
N ALA A 137 -10.50 12.83 24.99
CA ALA A 137 -11.67 13.25 25.75
C ALA A 137 -11.84 14.78 25.83
N ALA A 138 -10.79 15.54 25.52
CA ALA A 138 -10.82 17.00 25.57
C ALA A 138 -11.86 17.57 24.58
N PRO A 139 -12.57 18.65 24.96
CA PRO A 139 -13.47 19.34 24.05
C PRO A 139 -12.71 19.78 22.80
N HIS A 140 -13.30 19.50 21.63
CA HIS A 140 -12.67 19.87 20.37
C HIS A 140 -12.69 21.39 20.19
N GLU A 141 -11.60 21.95 19.69
CA GLU A 141 -11.52 23.39 19.47
C GLU A 141 -12.60 23.84 18.46
N PRO A 142 -13.23 25.01 18.68
CA PRO A 142 -14.29 25.49 17.80
C PRO A 142 -13.81 25.75 16.36
N GLU A 143 -12.53 26.06 16.15
CA GLU A 143 -11.96 26.21 14.80
C GLU A 143 -11.85 24.87 14.05
N LEU A 144 -11.50 23.79 14.75
CA LEU A 144 -11.49 22.43 14.19
C LEU A 144 -12.90 22.01 13.77
N LEU A 145 -13.89 22.23 14.65
CA LEU A 145 -15.30 21.91 14.35
C LEU A 145 -15.83 22.68 13.13
N LYS A 146 -15.44 23.95 12.99
CA LYS A 146 -15.78 24.76 11.80
C LYS A 146 -15.14 24.19 10.53
N THR A 147 -13.87 23.80 10.61
CA THR A 147 -13.13 23.23 9.48
C THR A 147 -13.73 21.90 9.00
N VAL A 148 -14.13 21.04 9.93
CA VAL A 148 -14.83 19.78 9.62
C VAL A 148 -16.13 20.07 8.87
N LYS A 149 -16.95 20.99 9.39
CA LYS A 149 -18.23 21.37 8.78
C LYS A 149 -18.08 21.99 7.39
N ASP A 150 -17.11 22.89 7.22
CA ASP A 150 -16.95 23.64 5.98
C ASP A 150 -16.21 22.83 4.90
N SER A 151 -15.38 21.85 5.27
CA SER A 151 -14.46 21.20 4.33
C SER A 151 -14.51 19.67 4.29
N MET A 152 -14.94 18.98 5.36
CA MET A 152 -15.10 17.52 5.39
C MET A 152 -16.52 17.09 5.05
N ASP A 153 -17.53 17.66 5.69
CA ASP A 153 -18.94 17.33 5.45
C ASP A 153 -19.40 17.47 3.98
N PRO A 154 -18.99 18.51 3.22
CA PRO A 154 -19.37 18.63 1.83
C PRO A 154 -18.59 17.72 0.88
N MET A 155 -17.65 16.89 1.35
CA MET A 155 -16.96 15.95 0.45
C MET A 155 -17.95 14.90 -0.07
N PRO A 156 -18.16 14.82 -1.39
CA PRO A 156 -19.05 13.84 -1.96
C PRO A 156 -18.46 12.44 -1.80
N LYS A 157 -19.32 11.45 -1.52
CA LYS A 157 -18.94 10.03 -1.43
C LYS A 157 -18.23 9.54 -2.70
N PHE A 158 -18.64 10.06 -3.86
CA PHE A 158 -18.03 9.79 -5.16
C PHE A 158 -17.73 11.11 -5.85
N GLN A 159 -16.50 11.26 -6.36
CA GLN A 159 -16.10 12.48 -7.07
C GLN A 159 -16.68 12.58 -8.49
N GLN A 160 -17.15 11.46 -9.05
CA GLN A 160 -17.71 11.37 -10.39
C GLN A 160 -18.98 10.52 -10.36
N SER A 161 -19.87 10.77 -11.32
CA SER A 161 -21.03 9.92 -11.54
C SER A 161 -20.61 8.56 -12.11
N PHE A 162 -21.49 7.56 -12.00
CA PHE A 162 -21.24 6.21 -12.49
C PHE A 162 -20.84 6.19 -13.98
N PHE A 163 -21.63 6.86 -14.84
CA PHE A 163 -21.37 6.86 -16.28
C PHE A 163 -20.08 7.59 -16.66
N GLU A 164 -19.74 8.68 -15.96
CA GLU A 164 -18.46 9.37 -16.18
C GLU A 164 -17.27 8.52 -15.76
N SER A 165 -17.36 7.82 -14.62
CA SER A 165 -16.34 6.87 -14.18
C SER A 165 -16.18 5.72 -15.18
N THR A 166 -17.28 5.13 -15.65
CA THR A 166 -17.25 4.07 -16.67
C THR A 166 -16.64 4.56 -17.98
N ALA A 167 -17.03 5.73 -18.47
CA ALA A 167 -16.47 6.31 -19.70
C ALA A 167 -14.97 6.61 -19.56
N THR A 168 -14.55 7.10 -18.38
CA THR A 168 -13.13 7.37 -18.07
C THR A 168 -12.31 6.09 -18.06
N LEU A 169 -12.80 5.03 -17.41
CA LEU A 169 -12.15 3.73 -17.38
C LEU A 169 -12.06 3.12 -18.79
N PHE A 170 -13.15 3.19 -19.56
CA PHE A 170 -13.18 2.68 -20.94
C PHE A 170 -12.19 3.40 -21.84
N LYS A 171 -12.13 4.74 -21.78
CA LYS A 171 -11.15 5.54 -22.51
C LYS A 171 -9.72 5.19 -22.11
N ARG A 172 -9.46 4.98 -20.81
CA ARG A 172 -8.14 4.57 -20.31
C ARG A 172 -7.74 3.20 -20.84
N GLU A 173 -8.67 2.24 -20.83
CA GLU A 173 -8.41 0.88 -21.30
C GLU A 173 -8.11 0.83 -22.80
N ILE A 174 -8.89 1.57 -23.61
CA ILE A 174 -8.60 1.74 -25.04
C ILE A 174 -7.23 2.36 -25.24
N MET A 175 -6.88 3.39 -24.46
CA MET A 175 -5.57 4.04 -24.57
C MET A 175 -4.42 3.09 -24.23
N ILE A 176 -4.54 2.30 -23.16
CA ILE A 176 -3.53 1.31 -22.76
C ILE A 176 -3.37 0.25 -23.85
N THR A 177 -4.49 -0.27 -24.35
CA THR A 177 -4.50 -1.28 -25.42
C THR A 177 -3.84 -0.74 -26.69
N TYR A 178 -4.21 0.47 -27.12
CA TYR A 178 -3.68 1.08 -28.34
C TYR A 178 -2.18 1.41 -28.24
N ARG A 179 -1.70 1.80 -27.06
CA ARG A 179 -0.27 2.06 -26.84
C ARG A 179 0.57 0.78 -26.86
N ASN A 180 -0.03 -0.37 -26.56
CA ASN A 180 0.61 -1.67 -26.74
C ASN A 180 0.62 -2.11 -28.21
N LYS A 181 1.35 -1.36 -29.05
CA LYS A 181 1.46 -1.61 -30.49
C LYS A 181 2.03 -2.99 -30.81
N ALA A 182 2.96 -3.49 -29.98
CA ALA A 182 3.56 -4.82 -30.15
C ALA A 182 2.52 -5.92 -30.00
N PHE A 183 1.67 -5.84 -28.97
CA PHE A 183 0.56 -6.76 -28.78
C PHE A 183 -0.46 -6.71 -29.92
N ILE A 184 -0.87 -5.50 -30.34
CA ILE A 184 -1.82 -5.34 -31.45
C ILE A 184 -1.25 -5.92 -32.75
N PHE A 185 0.00 -5.59 -33.07
CA PHE A 185 0.65 -6.08 -34.29
C PHE A 185 0.82 -7.60 -34.27
N GLY A 186 1.28 -8.18 -33.16
CA GLY A 186 1.40 -9.63 -32.99
C GLY A 186 0.05 -10.34 -33.15
N ARG A 187 -1.02 -9.75 -32.60
CA ARG A 187 -2.38 -10.28 -32.74
C ARG A 187 -2.91 -10.18 -34.17
N LEU A 188 -2.67 -9.05 -34.86
CA LEU A 188 -3.03 -8.89 -36.27
C LEU A 188 -2.30 -9.91 -37.16
N LEU A 189 -0.99 -10.10 -36.94
CA LEU A 189 -0.20 -11.08 -37.67
C LEU A 189 -0.72 -12.50 -37.42
N MET A 190 -0.98 -12.88 -36.17
CA MET A 190 -1.55 -14.18 -35.82
C MET A 190 -2.89 -14.42 -36.52
N ILE A 191 -3.78 -13.43 -36.51
CA ILE A 191 -5.10 -13.53 -37.18
C ILE A 191 -4.93 -13.69 -38.70
N LEU A 192 -4.01 -12.95 -39.33
CA LEU A 192 -3.74 -13.08 -40.75
C LEU A 192 -3.19 -14.47 -41.11
N VAL A 193 -2.22 -14.98 -40.34
CA VAL A 193 -1.64 -16.31 -40.58
C VAL A 193 -2.69 -17.41 -40.42
N MET A 194 -3.49 -17.37 -39.34
CA MET A 194 -4.55 -18.35 -39.12
C MET A 194 -5.66 -18.27 -40.18
N GLY A 195 -6.04 -17.05 -40.59
CA GLY A 195 -6.99 -16.84 -41.68
C GLY A 195 -6.51 -17.45 -43.01
N LEU A 196 -5.23 -17.27 -43.35
CA LEU A 196 -4.63 -17.86 -44.55
C LEU A 196 -4.60 -19.40 -44.48
N LEU A 197 -4.27 -19.97 -43.32
CA LEU A 197 -4.28 -21.42 -43.11
C LEU A 197 -5.70 -22.01 -43.26
N PHE A 198 -6.72 -21.37 -42.69
CA PHE A 198 -8.10 -21.85 -42.89
C PHE A 198 -8.56 -21.67 -44.33
N SER A 199 -8.17 -20.57 -44.99
CA SER A 199 -8.51 -20.34 -46.40
C SER A 199 -7.89 -21.37 -47.34
N THR A 200 -6.72 -21.91 -47.04
CA THR A 200 -6.10 -22.98 -47.85
C THR A 200 -6.70 -24.35 -47.55
N ILE A 201 -7.02 -24.65 -46.29
CA ILE A 201 -7.64 -25.94 -45.90
C ILE A 201 -9.03 -26.10 -46.51
N TYR A 202 -9.82 -25.02 -46.55
CA TYR A 202 -11.20 -25.02 -47.03
C TYR A 202 -11.35 -24.31 -48.38
N TYR A 203 -10.29 -24.26 -49.17
CA TYR A 203 -10.34 -23.65 -50.50
C TYR A 203 -11.32 -24.41 -51.41
N ASP A 204 -12.26 -23.69 -52.02
CA ASP A 204 -13.23 -24.21 -53.00
C ASP A 204 -14.00 -25.47 -52.53
N PHE A 205 -14.44 -25.47 -51.28
CA PHE A 205 -15.19 -26.60 -50.73
C PHE A 205 -16.61 -26.69 -51.32
N ASP A 206 -17.10 -27.92 -51.52
CA ASP A 206 -18.45 -28.17 -52.03
C ASP A 206 -19.51 -27.96 -50.92
N PRO A 207 -20.41 -26.98 -51.04
CA PRO A 207 -21.43 -26.70 -50.03
C PRO A 207 -22.48 -27.81 -49.90
N THR A 208 -22.55 -28.75 -50.84
CA THR A 208 -23.45 -29.91 -50.74
C THR A 208 -22.95 -30.96 -49.74
N GLN A 209 -21.66 -30.93 -49.37
CA GLN A 209 -21.08 -31.78 -48.33
C GLN A 209 -21.27 -31.16 -46.94
N VAL A 210 -22.39 -31.51 -46.31
CA VAL A 210 -22.80 -30.97 -45.00
C VAL A 210 -21.72 -31.13 -43.91
N SER A 211 -20.93 -32.20 -43.94
CA SER A 211 -19.84 -32.43 -42.99
C SER A 211 -18.72 -31.38 -43.12
N VAL A 212 -18.34 -31.02 -44.35
CA VAL A 212 -17.30 -30.02 -44.63
C VAL A 212 -17.80 -28.62 -44.29
N ALA A 213 -19.03 -28.27 -44.68
CA ALA A 213 -19.66 -27.00 -44.33
C ALA A 213 -19.77 -26.79 -42.81
N THR A 214 -20.15 -27.83 -42.05
CA THR A 214 -20.21 -27.77 -40.58
C THR A 214 -18.81 -27.60 -39.97
N GLY A 215 -17.79 -28.24 -40.55
CA GLY A 215 -16.40 -28.10 -40.14
C GLY A 215 -15.86 -26.68 -40.28
N VAL A 216 -16.21 -25.98 -41.37
CA VAL A 216 -15.84 -24.56 -41.59
C VAL A 216 -16.44 -23.66 -40.50
N ILE A 217 -17.73 -23.84 -40.21
CA ILE A 217 -18.44 -23.06 -39.18
C ILE A 217 -17.83 -23.33 -37.80
N PHE A 218 -17.60 -24.59 -37.46
CA PHE A 218 -16.98 -24.97 -36.19
C PHE A 218 -15.60 -24.35 -36.01
N SER A 219 -14.71 -24.48 -37.01
CA SER A 219 -13.36 -23.92 -36.97
C SER A 219 -13.37 -22.39 -36.84
N SER A 220 -14.31 -21.72 -37.51
CA SER A 220 -14.46 -20.25 -37.43
C SER A 220 -14.91 -19.78 -36.04
N VAL A 221 -15.89 -20.47 -35.45
CA VAL A 221 -16.39 -20.17 -34.10
C VAL A 221 -15.33 -20.47 -33.03
N MET A 222 -14.60 -21.58 -33.18
CA MET A 222 -13.49 -21.94 -32.29
C MET A 222 -12.34 -20.93 -32.37
N PHE A 223 -12.02 -20.44 -33.56
CA PHE A 223 -11.00 -19.41 -33.72
C PHE A 223 -11.41 -18.09 -33.05
N LEU A 224 -12.66 -17.64 -33.25
CA LEU A 224 -13.18 -16.44 -32.59
C LEU A 224 -13.20 -16.59 -31.06
N SER A 225 -13.61 -17.75 -30.54
CA SER A 225 -13.65 -17.98 -29.10
C SER A 225 -12.25 -17.94 -28.49
N MET A 226 -11.27 -18.61 -29.10
CA MET A 226 -9.87 -18.59 -28.67
C MET A 226 -9.23 -17.22 -28.83
N ALA A 227 -9.57 -16.48 -29.89
CA ALA A 227 -9.07 -15.14 -30.11
C ALA A 227 -9.63 -14.13 -29.09
N ILE A 228 -10.81 -14.36 -28.50
CA ILE A 228 -11.42 -13.47 -27.50
C ILE A 228 -10.85 -13.72 -26.10
N ILE A 229 -10.33 -14.93 -25.80
CA ILE A 229 -9.71 -15.24 -24.51
C ILE A 229 -8.64 -14.18 -24.23
N PRO A 230 -8.85 -13.32 -23.21
CA PRO A 230 -7.85 -12.34 -22.85
C PRO A 230 -6.62 -13.14 -22.41
N THR A 231 -5.50 -12.98 -23.10
CA THR A 231 -4.19 -13.36 -22.58
C THR A 231 -3.78 -12.40 -21.46
N THR A 232 -4.67 -12.18 -20.50
CA THR A 232 -4.39 -11.52 -19.22
C THR A 232 -3.70 -12.54 -18.33
N GLY A 233 -2.44 -12.83 -18.64
CA GLY A 233 -1.72 -13.89 -17.93
C GLY A 233 -0.22 -13.90 -18.08
N PHE A 234 0.41 -12.82 -18.55
CA PHE A 234 1.87 -12.66 -18.50
C PHE A 234 2.23 -11.17 -18.36
N HIS A 235 1.68 -10.51 -17.34
CA HIS A 235 2.38 -9.39 -16.74
C HIS A 235 3.10 -9.95 -15.52
N GLY A 236 4.32 -10.45 -15.76
CA GLY A 236 5.28 -10.59 -14.68
C GLY A 236 5.34 -9.25 -13.96
N LYS A 237 5.19 -9.29 -12.64
CA LYS A 237 5.67 -8.21 -11.78
C LYS A 237 7.13 -7.90 -12.16
N PRO A 238 7.58 -6.64 -12.07
CA PRO A 238 9.00 -6.31 -12.22
C PRO A 238 9.86 -7.17 -11.30
#